data_AF-A0A916CPE2-F1
#
_entry.id   AF-A0A916CPE2-F1
#
_cell.length_a   1.000
_cell.length_b   1.000
_cell.length_c   1.000
_cell.angle_alpha   90.00
_cell.angle_beta   90.00
_cell.angle_gamma   90.00
#
_symmetry.space_group_name_H-M   'P 1'
#
loop_
_entity.id
_entity.type
_entity.pdbx_description
1 polymer ?
#
loop_
_entity_poly.entity_id
_entity_poly.type
_entity_poly.pdbx_seq_one_letter_code
_entity_poly.pdbx_strand_id
1 'polypeptide(L)'
;MVISIVSIVVVLLIGYIWLTRGFFSALIHLLCTIIAGAVAFAAWEPIAIYLLNDAKATGVVAGSAWAIGLAAPFVVTLGILRPVLDRIIRANVQINSTVDFIGGGLLGVASGTISVGILVTSLSFLRVDYLGCQSFTSGGTGNVERSGGLWVPFDKFTFVFYSHLSQRAFKVEEPLAKWQAAAYEVGNANRMSPFEGSGRNTFRPGDIEVKSRFTVGSDRTNFNDLLHDQWDRNPQAVTDPNGEPYPPQTHIEGFVVSFKAGSKEKDGQSAIGNAQAQLVLENASGDQMLVFPFAVSSQASPQNPGVARWKYNAADVFIASVGGASETPFAFEFPCPPGYQPIALYVKGLRHRIDQGATSQPRAKFNSAEERDAGLTALGLGGQLASTGTSATPGTTIDASGVIQIGDGRPYVSGRLPEGIQATLRLPWNVTLQKGQHGQLDLSEENNTNIIMQGTAEIYVSELPKALTERGLRVENFIADSTTVLIQMEVGPSSRTSLLGGAVTAAENILPPMLVDTQGDQYQPVGFVYQDETVFKVRFSPGDPIRSMSQLPSLSRSRPTQKMVLLFRVSLGREIKMFNKGSKTIYDFNPPFKLDVVQQNRR
;
A
#
# COMPACT_ATOMS: atom_id res chain seq x y z
N MET A 1 26.91 0.95 6.13
CA MET A 1 28.29 0.39 6.14
C MET A 1 28.39 -1.05 6.64
N VAL A 2 27.70 -1.41 7.74
CA VAL A 2 27.84 -2.74 8.36
C VAL A 2 27.47 -3.87 7.40
N ILE A 3 26.35 -3.73 6.67
CA ILE A 3 25.90 -4.76 5.73
C ILE A 3 26.90 -5.02 4.60
N SER A 4 27.65 -4.02 4.14
CA SER A 4 28.72 -4.18 3.15
C SER A 4 29.84 -5.08 3.69
N ILE A 5 30.29 -4.83 4.92
CA ILE A 5 31.35 -5.64 5.56
C ILE A 5 30.87 -7.08 5.76
N VAL A 6 29.66 -7.24 6.31
CA VAL A 6 29.07 -8.57 6.53
C VAL A 6 28.96 -9.32 5.21
N SER A 7 28.49 -8.66 4.15
CA SER A 7 28.35 -9.26 2.82
C SER A 7 29.70 -9.74 2.28
N ILE A 8 30.76 -8.93 2.37
CA ILE A 8 32.12 -9.30 1.94
C ILE A 8 32.63 -10.51 2.75
N VAL A 9 32.47 -10.49 4.07
CA VAL A 9 32.90 -11.59 4.96
C VAL A 9 32.18 -12.88 4.62
N VAL A 10 30.87 -12.84 4.37
CA VAL A 10 30.09 -14.02 3.97
C VAL A 10 30.56 -14.57 2.63
N VAL A 11 30.81 -13.72 1.62
CA VAL A 11 31.35 -14.16 0.32
C VAL A 11 32.73 -14.81 0.49
N LEU A 12 33.62 -14.21 1.27
CA LEU A 12 34.95 -14.76 1.53
C LEU A 12 34.89 -16.09 2.30
N LEU A 13 33.97 -16.22 3.27
CA LEU A 13 33.75 -17.45 4.01
C LEU A 13 33.25 -18.57 3.08
N ILE A 14 32.28 -18.29 2.21
CA ILE A 14 31.80 -19.25 1.21
C ILE A 14 32.95 -19.64 0.26
N GLY A 15 33.73 -18.66 -0.22
CA GLY A 15 34.93 -18.88 -1.02
C GLY A 15 35.93 -19.81 -0.33
N TYR A 16 36.24 -19.56 0.94
CA TYR A 16 37.15 -20.37 1.74
C TYR A 16 36.63 -21.80 1.96
N ILE A 17 35.33 -21.97 2.26
CA ILE A 17 34.72 -23.29 2.42
C ILE A 17 34.89 -24.11 1.13
N TRP A 18 34.61 -23.53 -0.03
CA TRP A 18 34.73 -24.24 -1.31
C TRP A 18 36.17 -24.45 -1.77
N LEU A 19 37.09 -23.56 -1.38
CA LEU A 19 38.53 -23.77 -1.57
C LEU A 19 39.01 -25.07 -0.92
N THR A 20 38.48 -25.44 0.25
CA THR A 20 38.84 -26.71 0.93
C THR A 20 38.16 -27.97 0.37
N ARG A 21 37.10 -27.81 -0.42
CA ARG A 21 36.26 -28.92 -0.94
C ARG A 21 36.63 -29.34 -2.37
N GLY A 22 37.46 -28.56 -3.05
CA GLY A 22 37.91 -28.79 -4.42
C GLY A 22 37.03 -28.19 -5.51
N PHE A 23 37.59 -28.02 -6.69
CA PHE A 23 37.04 -27.32 -7.85
C PHE A 23 35.75 -27.94 -8.35
N PHE A 24 35.73 -29.25 -8.61
CA PHE A 24 34.55 -29.88 -9.23
C PHE A 24 33.32 -29.85 -8.30
N SER A 25 33.53 -30.00 -6.98
CA SER A 25 32.44 -29.83 -6.01
C SER A 25 31.93 -28.38 -5.96
N ALA A 26 32.84 -27.39 -6.04
CA ALA A 26 32.48 -25.98 -6.10
C ALA A 26 31.74 -25.63 -7.42
N LEU A 27 32.12 -26.23 -8.54
CA LEU A 27 31.45 -26.08 -9.83
C LEU A 27 30.01 -26.58 -9.78
N ILE A 28 29.80 -27.78 -9.23
CA ILE A 28 28.44 -28.31 -9.03
C ILE A 28 27.63 -27.37 -8.14
N HIS A 29 28.23 -26.85 -7.06
CA HIS A 29 27.53 -25.91 -6.19
C HIS A 29 27.17 -24.60 -6.89
N LEU A 30 28.08 -24.03 -7.69
CA LEU A 30 27.82 -22.84 -8.48
C LEU A 30 26.65 -23.08 -9.45
N LEU A 31 26.63 -24.22 -10.16
CA LEU A 31 25.52 -24.58 -11.05
C LEU A 31 24.20 -24.70 -10.28
N CYS A 32 24.19 -25.34 -9.11
CA CYS A 32 23.01 -25.39 -8.24
C CYS A 32 22.54 -24.00 -7.85
N THR A 33 23.47 -23.11 -7.51
CA THR A 33 23.21 -21.74 -7.08
C THR A 33 22.62 -20.89 -8.21
N ILE A 34 23.14 -21.04 -9.44
CA ILE A 34 22.61 -20.40 -10.64
C ILE A 34 21.18 -20.87 -10.92
N ILE A 35 20.91 -22.18 -10.86
CA ILE A 35 19.57 -22.73 -11.08
C ILE A 35 18.62 -22.27 -9.97
N ALA A 36 19.04 -22.32 -8.70
CA ALA A 36 18.24 -21.91 -7.57
C ALA A 36 17.87 -20.42 -7.63
N GLY A 37 18.79 -19.55 -8.04
CA GLY A 37 18.46 -18.12 -8.19
C GLY A 37 17.56 -17.85 -9.39
N ALA A 38 17.69 -18.59 -10.50
CA ALA A 38 16.76 -18.49 -11.63
C ALA A 38 15.33 -18.87 -11.22
N VAL A 39 15.19 -19.97 -10.48
CA VAL A 39 13.88 -20.38 -9.90
C VAL A 39 13.37 -19.33 -8.92
N ALA A 40 14.24 -18.74 -8.09
CA ALA A 40 13.85 -17.71 -7.15
C ALA A 40 13.28 -16.46 -7.82
N PHE A 41 13.97 -15.92 -8.84
CA PHE A 41 13.45 -14.77 -9.59
C PHE A 41 12.17 -15.09 -10.36
N ALA A 42 12.04 -16.30 -10.92
CA ALA A 42 10.83 -16.72 -11.61
C ALA A 42 9.62 -16.87 -10.67
N ALA A 43 9.83 -17.36 -9.44
CA ALA A 43 8.78 -17.59 -8.46
C ALA A 43 8.50 -16.38 -7.54
N TRP A 44 9.32 -15.33 -7.63
CA TRP A 44 9.33 -14.21 -6.69
C TRP A 44 7.98 -13.49 -6.57
N GLU A 45 7.47 -12.95 -7.69
CA GLU A 45 6.20 -12.20 -7.69
C GLU A 45 5.00 -13.09 -7.34
N PRO A 46 4.80 -14.29 -7.94
CA PRO A 46 3.66 -15.14 -7.60
C PRO A 46 3.61 -15.54 -6.12
N ILE A 47 4.77 -15.86 -5.52
CA ILE A 47 4.83 -16.25 -4.10
C ILE A 47 4.59 -15.04 -3.19
N ALA A 48 5.18 -13.88 -3.51
CA ALA A 48 4.92 -12.66 -2.75
C ALA A 48 3.42 -12.29 -2.77
N ILE A 49 2.78 -12.36 -3.94
CA ILE A 49 1.35 -12.09 -4.11
C ILE A 49 0.49 -13.13 -3.36
N TYR A 50 0.86 -14.41 -3.44
CA TYR A 50 0.18 -15.47 -2.70
C TYR A 50 0.21 -15.20 -1.19
N LEU A 51 1.38 -14.84 -0.65
CA LEU A 51 1.55 -14.48 0.76
C LEU A 51 0.74 -13.22 1.14
N LEU A 52 0.65 -12.23 0.25
CA LEU A 52 -0.11 -11.00 0.49
C LEU A 52 -1.63 -11.24 0.48
N ASN A 53 -2.11 -12.16 -0.35
CA ASN A 53 -3.52 -12.51 -0.46
C ASN A 53 -4.03 -13.41 0.68
N ASP A 54 -3.13 -14.06 1.43
CA ASP A 54 -3.53 -14.83 2.61
C ASP A 54 -4.14 -13.88 3.66
N ALA A 55 -5.40 -14.11 4.00
CA ALA A 55 -6.13 -13.32 4.98
C ALA A 55 -5.46 -13.31 6.37
N LYS A 56 -4.64 -14.33 6.67
CA LYS A 56 -3.88 -14.42 7.92
C LYS A 56 -2.58 -13.61 7.90
N ALA A 57 -2.08 -13.24 6.72
CA ALA A 57 -0.89 -12.42 6.60
C ALA A 57 -1.21 -10.98 7.03
N THR A 58 -0.95 -10.71 8.29
CA THR A 58 -1.03 -9.39 8.93
C THR A 58 0.33 -9.07 9.57
N GLY A 59 0.60 -7.77 9.79
CA GLY A 59 1.83 -7.32 10.45
C GLY A 59 3.10 -7.71 9.69
N VAL A 60 4.03 -8.38 10.39
CA VAL A 60 5.39 -8.68 9.92
C VAL A 60 5.40 -9.55 8.66
N VAL A 61 4.48 -10.54 8.56
CA VAL A 61 4.43 -11.46 7.41
C VAL A 61 4.07 -10.69 6.13
N ALA A 62 3.05 -9.83 6.18
CA ALA A 62 2.66 -9.00 5.03
C ALA A 62 3.73 -7.96 4.67
N GLY A 63 4.42 -7.42 5.68
CA GLY A 63 5.56 -6.51 5.48
C GLY A 63 6.82 -7.18 4.91
N SER A 64 6.93 -8.50 5.04
CA SER A 64 8.08 -9.29 4.60
C SER A 64 7.78 -10.17 3.38
N ALA A 65 6.59 -10.03 2.78
CA ALA A 65 6.12 -10.95 1.74
C ALA A 65 7.04 -10.98 0.51
N TRP A 66 7.54 -9.81 0.06
CA TRP A 66 8.50 -9.71 -1.04
C TRP A 66 9.87 -10.29 -0.69
N ALA A 67 10.33 -10.11 0.54
CA ALA A 67 11.59 -10.67 1.02
C ALA A 67 11.51 -12.21 1.02
N ILE A 68 10.46 -12.76 1.64
CA ILE A 68 10.21 -14.21 1.73
C ILE A 68 9.98 -14.79 0.33
N GLY A 69 9.23 -14.09 -0.53
CA GLY A 69 8.97 -14.49 -1.91
C GLY A 69 10.22 -14.70 -2.74
N LEU A 70 11.30 -13.96 -2.47
CA LEU A 70 12.59 -14.14 -3.15
C LEU A 70 13.50 -15.15 -2.42
N ALA A 71 13.65 -15.04 -1.11
CA ALA A 71 14.62 -15.84 -0.35
C ALA A 71 14.18 -17.30 -0.17
N ALA A 72 12.90 -17.56 0.10
CA ALA A 72 12.44 -18.91 0.41
C ALA A 72 12.60 -19.86 -0.80
N PRO A 73 12.20 -19.51 -2.03
CA PRO A 73 12.42 -20.38 -3.19
C PRO A 73 13.88 -20.64 -3.47
N PHE A 74 14.76 -19.65 -3.26
CA PHE A 74 16.20 -19.82 -3.40
C PHE A 74 16.73 -20.88 -2.43
N VAL A 75 16.45 -20.72 -1.13
CA VAL A 75 16.94 -21.62 -0.07
C VAL A 75 16.38 -23.03 -0.24
N VAL A 76 15.08 -23.17 -0.53
CA VAL A 76 14.44 -24.47 -0.74
C VAL A 76 15.02 -25.17 -1.97
N THR A 77 15.16 -24.45 -3.09
CA THR A 77 15.70 -25.04 -4.33
C THR A 77 17.15 -25.45 -4.16
N LEU A 78 18.00 -24.59 -3.59
CA LEU A 78 19.41 -24.91 -3.34
C LEU A 78 19.55 -26.09 -2.35
N GLY A 79 18.73 -26.09 -1.28
CA GLY A 79 18.70 -27.13 -0.26
C GLY A 79 18.20 -28.49 -0.77
N ILE A 80 17.44 -28.54 -1.86
CA ILE A 80 17.02 -29.79 -2.52
C ILE A 80 18.05 -30.21 -3.58
N LEU A 81 18.47 -29.29 -4.45
CA LEU A 81 19.37 -29.60 -5.57
C LEU A 81 20.71 -30.13 -5.06
N ARG A 82 21.25 -29.53 -3.98
CA ARG A 82 22.58 -29.91 -3.51
C ARG A 82 22.63 -31.35 -2.98
N PRO A 83 21.80 -31.79 -2.02
CA PRO A 83 21.78 -33.19 -1.57
C PRO A 83 21.43 -34.19 -2.68
N VAL A 84 20.58 -33.81 -3.64
CA VAL A 84 20.23 -34.68 -4.78
C VAL A 84 21.46 -34.91 -5.66
N LEU A 85 22.18 -33.84 -6.02
CA LEU A 85 23.39 -33.97 -6.85
C LEU A 85 24.53 -34.67 -6.11
N ASP A 86 24.69 -34.46 -4.80
CA ASP A 86 25.67 -35.18 -3.98
C ASP A 86 25.38 -36.70 -3.93
N ARG A 87 24.10 -37.12 -4.05
CA ARG A 87 23.73 -38.54 -4.13
C ARG A 87 23.93 -39.15 -5.51
N ILE A 88 23.72 -38.36 -6.56
CA ILE A 88 23.86 -38.79 -7.95
C ILE A 88 25.36 -38.87 -8.33
N ILE A 89 26.12 -37.85 -7.97
CA ILE A 89 27.54 -37.70 -8.30
C ILE A 89 28.37 -38.16 -7.10
N ARG A 90 28.57 -39.48 -7.00
CA ARG A 90 29.25 -40.09 -5.84
C ARG A 90 30.77 -39.92 -5.82
N ALA A 91 31.38 -39.58 -6.95
CA ALA A 91 32.83 -39.47 -7.09
C ALA A 91 33.22 -38.08 -7.60
N ASN A 92 34.27 -37.52 -6.99
CA ASN A 92 34.83 -36.23 -7.36
C ASN A 92 35.93 -36.42 -8.42
N VAL A 93 36.00 -35.54 -9.42
CA VAL A 93 37.07 -35.57 -10.42
C VAL A 93 38.36 -35.08 -9.75
N GLN A 94 39.39 -35.92 -9.72
CA GLN A 94 40.69 -35.53 -9.18
C GLN A 94 41.45 -34.69 -10.20
N ILE A 95 41.75 -33.44 -9.83
CA ILE A 95 42.53 -32.50 -10.62
C ILE A 95 43.81 -32.19 -9.83
N ASN A 96 44.84 -31.64 -10.50
CA ASN A 96 46.02 -31.13 -9.82
C ASN A 96 45.63 -30.21 -8.65
N SER A 97 46.22 -30.44 -7.47
CA SER A 97 45.85 -29.77 -6.21
C SER A 97 45.83 -28.25 -6.32
N THR A 98 46.79 -27.65 -7.04
CA THR A 98 46.85 -26.18 -7.20
C THR A 98 45.64 -25.66 -7.96
N VAL A 99 45.25 -26.33 -9.04
CA VAL A 99 44.06 -25.98 -9.83
C VAL A 99 42.79 -26.24 -9.02
N ASP A 100 42.78 -27.32 -8.23
CA ASP A 100 41.64 -27.68 -7.39
C ASP A 100 41.35 -26.63 -6.31
N PHE A 101 42.38 -26.14 -5.62
CA PHE A 101 42.28 -25.07 -4.62
C PHE A 101 41.88 -23.72 -5.22
N ILE A 102 42.58 -23.27 -6.27
CA ILE A 102 42.31 -21.97 -6.90
C ILE A 102 40.91 -21.97 -7.54
N GLY A 103 40.61 -23.03 -8.28
CA GLY A 103 39.31 -23.19 -8.91
C GLY A 103 38.17 -23.29 -7.90
N GLY A 104 38.36 -24.06 -6.82
CA GLY A 104 37.39 -24.15 -5.72
C GLY A 104 37.11 -22.79 -5.07
N GLY A 105 38.16 -21.99 -4.82
CA GLY A 105 38.04 -20.64 -4.27
C GLY A 105 37.30 -19.68 -5.20
N LEU A 106 37.67 -19.61 -6.48
CA LEU A 106 37.03 -18.70 -7.46
C LEU A 106 35.54 -19.02 -7.68
N LEU A 107 35.22 -20.30 -7.85
CA LEU A 107 33.82 -20.73 -8.00
C LEU A 107 33.03 -20.54 -6.69
N GLY A 108 33.69 -20.74 -5.55
CA GLY A 108 33.15 -20.41 -4.25
C GLY A 108 32.77 -18.93 -4.13
N VAL A 109 33.67 -18.02 -4.48
CA VAL A 109 33.41 -16.56 -4.48
C VAL A 109 32.27 -16.19 -5.44
N ALA A 110 32.21 -16.80 -6.63
CA ALA A 110 31.10 -16.57 -7.57
C ALA A 110 29.75 -17.04 -7.00
N SER A 111 29.69 -18.24 -6.41
CA SER A 111 28.48 -18.76 -5.77
C SER A 111 28.08 -17.94 -4.54
N GLY A 112 29.07 -17.48 -3.76
CA GLY A 112 28.87 -16.59 -2.63
C GLY A 112 28.31 -15.24 -3.05
N THR A 113 28.82 -14.66 -4.15
CA THR A 113 28.33 -13.40 -4.73
C THR A 113 26.85 -13.49 -5.08
N ILE A 114 26.44 -14.57 -5.76
CA ILE A 114 25.02 -14.80 -6.10
C ILE A 114 24.16 -14.96 -4.84
N SER A 115 24.61 -15.80 -3.90
CA SER A 115 23.86 -16.10 -2.68
C SER A 115 23.67 -14.84 -1.81
N VAL A 116 24.74 -14.06 -1.63
CA VAL A 116 24.70 -12.80 -0.89
C VAL A 116 23.91 -11.73 -1.65
N GLY A 117 24.00 -11.66 -2.97
CA GLY A 117 23.21 -10.72 -3.77
C GLY A 117 21.71 -10.97 -3.68
N ILE A 118 21.27 -12.24 -3.67
CA ILE A 118 19.86 -12.61 -3.44
C ILE A 118 19.47 -12.27 -2.00
N LEU A 119 20.32 -12.56 -1.01
CA LEU A 119 20.06 -12.25 0.39
C LEU A 119 19.90 -10.74 0.61
N VAL A 120 20.83 -9.93 0.11
CA VAL A 120 20.79 -8.46 0.22
C VAL A 120 19.55 -7.90 -0.48
N THR A 121 19.27 -8.37 -1.70
CA THR A 121 18.05 -7.96 -2.43
C THR A 121 16.79 -8.34 -1.66
N SER A 122 16.74 -9.52 -1.02
CA SER A 122 15.59 -9.93 -0.21
C SER A 122 15.45 -9.07 1.05
N LEU A 123 16.54 -8.84 1.78
CA LEU A 123 16.54 -8.04 3.01
C LEU A 123 16.16 -6.58 2.77
N SER A 124 16.43 -6.03 1.56
CA SER A 124 16.03 -4.67 1.21
C SER A 124 14.50 -4.48 1.18
N PHE A 125 13.70 -5.56 1.11
CA PHE A 125 12.23 -5.48 1.22
C PHE A 125 11.70 -5.50 2.65
N LEU A 126 12.55 -5.75 3.66
CA LEU A 126 12.11 -5.77 5.06
C LEU A 126 11.94 -4.34 5.62
N ARG A 127 10.94 -4.17 6.48
CA ARG A 127 10.68 -2.91 7.24
C ARG A 127 11.57 -2.81 8.49
N VAL A 128 12.88 -2.97 8.34
CA VAL A 128 13.84 -2.83 9.43
C VAL A 128 14.99 -1.98 8.95
N ASP A 129 15.51 -1.07 9.78
CA ASP A 129 16.65 -0.24 9.38
C ASP A 129 17.78 -1.10 8.78
N TYR A 130 18.20 -0.79 7.56
CA TYR A 130 19.11 -1.63 6.78
C TYR A 130 20.57 -1.40 7.13
N LEU A 131 20.85 -1.22 8.42
CA LEU A 131 22.19 -0.98 8.98
C LEU A 131 22.97 0.08 8.17
N GLY A 132 22.27 1.14 7.77
CA GLY A 132 22.81 2.25 6.99
C GLY A 132 23.22 1.91 5.56
N CYS A 133 22.47 1.06 4.85
CA CYS A 133 22.56 0.94 3.39
C CYS A 133 21.25 1.41 2.77
N GLN A 134 21.31 2.51 2.04
CA GLN A 134 20.18 3.03 1.28
C GLN A 134 20.72 3.33 -0.12
N SER A 135 20.19 2.67 -1.15
CA SER A 135 20.60 2.95 -2.54
C SER A 135 20.02 4.27 -3.05
N PHE A 136 18.88 4.68 -2.50
CA PHE A 136 18.21 5.92 -2.84
C PHE A 136 18.13 6.83 -1.62
N THR A 137 18.28 8.12 -1.88
CA THR A 137 17.90 9.18 -0.95
C THR A 137 17.10 10.22 -1.70
N SER A 138 16.25 10.96 -0.99
CA SER A 138 15.66 12.16 -1.57
C SER A 138 16.74 13.24 -1.66
N GLY A 139 17.06 13.68 -2.88
CA GLY A 139 17.91 14.85 -3.11
C GLY A 139 17.27 16.11 -2.52
N GLY A 140 18.06 17.20 -2.42
CA GLY A 140 17.59 18.47 -1.85
C GLY A 140 16.38 19.07 -2.57
N THR A 141 16.18 18.71 -3.85
CA THR A 141 15.05 19.10 -4.70
C THR A 141 13.89 18.10 -4.67
N GLY A 142 13.92 17.09 -3.81
CA GLY A 142 12.90 16.04 -3.69
C GLY A 142 12.99 14.91 -4.71
N ASN A 143 13.89 14.98 -5.69
CA ASN A 143 14.13 13.91 -6.65
C ASN A 143 14.69 12.65 -5.95
N VAL A 144 14.34 11.48 -6.47
CA VAL A 144 14.90 10.21 -5.98
C VAL A 144 16.23 9.98 -6.69
N GLU A 145 17.33 10.12 -5.97
CA GLU A 145 18.68 10.04 -6.53
C GLU A 145 19.46 8.87 -5.91
N ARG A 146 20.28 8.22 -6.73
CA ARG A 146 21.22 7.20 -6.27
C ARG A 146 22.37 7.85 -5.52
N SER A 147 22.39 7.73 -4.19
CA SER A 147 23.42 8.35 -3.34
C SER A 147 24.26 7.35 -2.55
N GLY A 148 24.00 6.05 -2.71
CA GLY A 148 24.64 5.02 -1.92
C GLY A 148 24.62 3.64 -2.57
N GLY A 149 25.02 2.66 -1.78
CA GLY A 149 25.06 1.26 -2.18
C GLY A 149 26.01 0.45 -1.31
N LEU A 150 26.08 -0.84 -1.61
CA LEU A 150 27.13 -1.68 -1.05
C LEU A 150 28.49 -1.27 -1.62
N TRP A 151 29.55 -1.43 -0.83
CA TRP A 151 30.91 -1.18 -1.31
C TRP A 151 31.26 -2.12 -2.48
N VAL A 152 30.85 -3.38 -2.36
CA VAL A 152 30.82 -4.33 -3.48
C VAL A 152 29.35 -4.61 -3.78
N PRO A 153 28.84 -4.21 -4.96
CA PRO A 153 27.41 -4.26 -5.27
C PRO A 153 26.99 -5.68 -5.69
N PHE A 154 27.03 -6.61 -4.75
CA PHE A 154 26.71 -8.03 -4.96
C PHE A 154 25.27 -8.23 -5.46
N ASP A 155 24.33 -7.42 -4.97
CA ASP A 155 22.95 -7.34 -5.41
C ASP A 155 22.84 -6.95 -6.89
N LYS A 156 23.51 -5.85 -7.30
CA LYS A 156 23.55 -5.41 -8.70
C LYS A 156 24.21 -6.45 -9.61
N PHE A 157 25.35 -7.02 -9.21
CA PHE A 157 26.03 -8.06 -9.99
C PHE A 157 25.13 -9.28 -10.21
N THR A 158 24.48 -9.73 -9.14
CA THR A 158 23.57 -10.87 -9.20
C THR A 158 22.37 -10.56 -10.10
N PHE A 159 21.77 -9.39 -9.94
CA PHE A 159 20.64 -8.98 -10.76
C PHE A 159 21.00 -8.85 -12.24
N VAL A 160 22.09 -8.15 -12.57
CA VAL A 160 22.58 -8.00 -13.96
C VAL A 160 22.88 -9.37 -14.58
N PHE A 161 23.47 -10.28 -13.82
CA PHE A 161 23.72 -11.66 -14.27
C PHE A 161 22.41 -12.38 -14.62
N TYR A 162 21.40 -12.37 -13.76
CA TYR A 162 20.12 -13.01 -14.04
C TYR A 162 19.31 -12.30 -15.13
N SER A 163 19.40 -10.98 -15.24
CA SER A 163 18.81 -10.22 -16.33
C SER A 163 19.39 -10.67 -17.68
N HIS A 164 20.71 -10.77 -17.78
CA HIS A 164 21.37 -11.27 -18.99
C HIS A 164 21.02 -12.73 -19.30
N LEU A 165 21.00 -13.60 -18.28
CA LEU A 165 20.56 -14.99 -18.45
C LEU A 165 19.11 -15.07 -18.95
N SER A 166 18.21 -14.27 -18.40
CA SER A 166 16.78 -14.28 -18.76
C SER A 166 16.51 -13.83 -20.20
N GLN A 167 17.41 -13.04 -20.79
CA GLN A 167 17.32 -12.62 -22.19
C GLN A 167 17.99 -13.62 -23.15
N ARG A 168 18.92 -14.45 -22.66
CA ARG A 168 19.78 -15.32 -23.48
C ARG A 168 19.63 -16.80 -23.13
N ALA A 169 20.41 -17.28 -22.17
CA ALA A 169 20.52 -18.72 -21.89
C ALA A 169 19.24 -19.33 -21.29
N PHE A 170 18.55 -18.55 -20.45
CA PHE A 170 17.24 -18.87 -19.86
C PHE A 170 16.15 -18.01 -20.49
N LYS A 171 16.18 -17.86 -21.82
CA LYS A 171 15.22 -17.02 -22.54
C LYS A 171 13.79 -17.48 -22.27
N VAL A 172 12.97 -16.54 -21.80
CA VAL A 172 11.53 -16.69 -21.63
C VAL A 172 10.82 -15.53 -22.34
N GLU A 173 9.52 -15.68 -22.61
CA GLU A 173 8.73 -14.63 -23.28
C GLU A 173 8.67 -13.33 -22.48
N GLU A 174 8.66 -13.45 -21.15
CA GLU A 174 8.59 -12.34 -20.21
C GLU A 174 9.85 -12.33 -19.33
N PRO A 175 11.00 -11.86 -19.86
CA PRO A 175 12.27 -11.94 -19.16
C PRO A 175 12.28 -11.03 -17.93
N LEU A 176 12.97 -11.45 -16.86
CA LEU A 176 13.19 -10.64 -15.65
C LEU A 176 13.70 -9.26 -16.03
N ALA A 177 14.65 -9.24 -16.96
CA ALA A 177 15.27 -8.03 -17.45
C ALA A 177 14.30 -7.04 -18.05
N LYS A 178 13.10 -7.43 -18.52
CA LYS A 178 12.03 -6.57 -19.11
C LYS A 178 11.16 -5.90 -18.06
N TRP A 179 10.83 -6.64 -17.02
CA TRP A 179 9.85 -6.17 -16.05
C TRP A 179 10.51 -5.42 -14.89
N GLN A 180 11.76 -5.74 -14.57
CA GLN A 180 12.41 -5.35 -13.33
C GLN A 180 13.72 -4.61 -13.58
N ALA A 181 13.74 -3.53 -14.38
CA ALA A 181 14.96 -2.84 -14.83
C ALA A 181 16.05 -2.61 -13.76
N ALA A 182 15.66 -2.40 -12.49
CA ALA A 182 16.58 -2.29 -11.37
C ALA A 182 16.03 -2.95 -10.07
N ALA A 183 15.64 -4.24 -10.10
CA ALA A 183 15.07 -4.91 -8.92
C ALA A 183 15.93 -4.81 -7.64
N TYR A 184 17.26 -4.75 -7.77
CA TYR A 184 18.17 -4.59 -6.64
C TYR A 184 17.94 -3.29 -5.86
N GLU A 185 17.33 -2.27 -6.48
CA GLU A 185 17.04 -0.97 -5.86
C GLU A 185 15.58 -0.85 -5.38
N VAL A 186 14.67 -1.67 -5.92
CA VAL A 186 13.21 -1.58 -5.67
C VAL A 186 12.86 -1.71 -4.19
N GLY A 187 13.52 -2.62 -3.47
CA GLY A 187 13.30 -2.78 -2.03
C GLY A 187 13.66 -1.51 -1.24
N ASN A 188 14.81 -0.90 -1.57
CA ASN A 188 15.25 0.35 -0.94
C ASN A 188 14.30 1.51 -1.27
N ALA A 189 13.83 1.61 -2.51
CA ALA A 189 12.86 2.63 -2.91
C ALA A 189 11.52 2.47 -2.17
N ASN A 190 11.00 1.25 -2.04
CA ASN A 190 9.73 0.99 -1.34
C ASN A 190 9.78 1.33 0.17
N ARG A 191 10.99 1.36 0.75
CA ARG A 191 11.22 1.71 2.15
C ARG A 191 11.27 3.20 2.43
N MET A 192 11.44 4.02 1.41
CA MET A 192 11.21 5.47 1.49
C MET A 192 9.71 5.69 1.65
N SER A 193 9.25 5.41 2.85
CA SER A 193 7.85 5.37 3.26
C SER A 193 7.68 6.32 4.45
N PRO A 194 6.46 6.83 4.69
CA PRO A 194 6.23 7.81 5.74
C PRO A 194 6.60 7.26 7.12
N PHE A 195 6.67 8.16 8.11
CA PHE A 195 6.98 7.82 9.50
C PHE A 195 8.34 7.13 9.66
N GLU A 196 9.39 7.73 9.07
CA GLU A 196 10.77 7.25 9.17
C GLU A 196 10.94 5.80 8.69
N GLY A 197 10.21 5.42 7.64
CA GLY A 197 10.27 4.08 7.07
C GLY A 197 9.39 3.03 7.76
N SER A 198 8.63 3.41 8.80
CA SER A 198 7.70 2.49 9.47
C SER A 198 6.35 2.33 8.75
N GLY A 199 6.08 3.19 7.77
CA GLY A 199 4.94 3.11 6.87
C GLY A 199 4.86 1.79 6.10
N ARG A 200 3.69 1.53 5.53
CA ARG A 200 3.47 0.34 4.72
C ARG A 200 4.31 0.41 3.45
N ASN A 201 5.09 -0.63 3.19
CA ASN A 201 5.92 -0.78 2.00
C ASN A 201 5.38 -1.81 0.98
N THR A 202 4.20 -2.40 1.26
CA THR A 202 3.58 -3.44 0.43
C THR A 202 2.07 -3.27 0.34
N PHE A 203 1.47 -3.58 -0.82
CA PHE A 203 0.02 -3.62 -0.99
C PHE A 203 -0.44 -5.00 -1.44
N ARG A 204 -1.70 -5.35 -1.15
CA ARG A 204 -2.36 -6.51 -1.77
C ARG A 204 -2.85 -6.10 -3.17
N PRO A 205 -2.94 -7.03 -4.15
CA PRO A 205 -3.48 -6.72 -5.47
C PRO A 205 -4.84 -6.00 -5.45
N GLY A 206 -5.71 -6.30 -4.47
CA GLY A 206 -7.00 -5.64 -4.30
C GLY A 206 -6.98 -4.33 -3.52
N ASP A 207 -5.83 -3.87 -3.03
CA ASP A 207 -5.69 -2.60 -2.29
C ASP A 207 -5.47 -1.41 -3.24
N ILE A 208 -5.14 -1.65 -4.52
CA ILE A 208 -4.95 -0.60 -5.54
C ILE A 208 -5.66 -0.98 -6.84
N GLU A 209 -6.02 0.03 -7.64
CA GLU A 209 -6.55 -0.16 -8.98
C GLU A 209 -6.10 0.97 -9.89
N VAL A 210 -5.49 0.66 -11.03
CA VAL A 210 -5.09 1.69 -12.01
C VAL A 210 -6.27 1.95 -12.95
N LYS A 211 -6.97 3.07 -12.74
CA LYS A 211 -8.22 3.41 -13.40
C LYS A 211 -8.03 3.95 -14.82
N SER A 212 -6.98 4.73 -15.06
CA SER A 212 -6.73 5.33 -16.37
C SER A 212 -5.29 5.81 -16.55
N ARG A 213 -4.93 6.06 -17.81
CA ARG A 213 -3.67 6.70 -18.23
C ARG A 213 -3.98 8.00 -18.95
N PHE A 214 -3.11 9.00 -18.85
CA PHE A 214 -3.15 10.23 -19.64
C PHE A 214 -1.75 10.66 -20.05
N THR A 215 -1.63 11.52 -21.06
CA THR A 215 -0.35 12.11 -21.47
C THR A 215 -0.41 13.63 -21.47
N VAL A 216 0.72 14.28 -21.19
CA VAL A 216 0.84 15.75 -21.25
C VAL A 216 2.05 16.12 -22.08
N GLY A 217 1.87 17.04 -23.01
CA GLY A 217 2.90 17.49 -23.94
C GLY A 217 2.81 16.79 -25.30
N SER A 218 3.54 17.37 -26.25
CA SER A 218 3.72 16.87 -27.61
C SER A 218 5.20 16.84 -27.96
N ASP A 219 5.58 16.23 -29.10
CA ASP A 219 6.96 16.21 -29.59
C ASP A 219 7.59 17.61 -29.78
N ARG A 220 6.77 18.67 -29.75
CA ARG A 220 7.19 20.07 -29.91
C ARG A 220 7.21 20.86 -28.60
N THR A 221 6.67 20.31 -27.51
CA THR A 221 6.56 21.02 -26.23
C THR A 221 7.85 20.84 -25.43
N ASN A 222 8.39 21.91 -24.86
CA ASN A 222 9.56 21.79 -23.99
C ASN A 222 9.14 21.20 -22.63
N PHE A 223 9.88 20.22 -22.13
CA PHE A 223 9.59 19.57 -20.85
C PHE A 223 9.50 20.58 -19.69
N ASN A 224 10.34 21.62 -19.68
CA ASN A 224 10.30 22.65 -18.64
C ASN A 224 8.96 23.38 -18.59
N ASP A 225 8.31 23.59 -19.74
CA ASP A 225 6.99 24.24 -19.82
C ASP A 225 5.90 23.36 -19.19
N LEU A 226 6.10 22.05 -19.15
CA LEU A 226 5.17 21.07 -18.57
C LEU A 226 5.30 20.94 -17.03
N LEU A 227 6.42 21.42 -16.48
CA LEU A 227 6.75 21.30 -15.04
C LEU A 227 6.10 22.40 -14.18
N HIS A 228 5.50 23.40 -14.82
CA HIS A 228 4.69 24.41 -14.15
C HIS A 228 3.29 23.86 -13.79
N ASP A 229 2.65 24.50 -12.82
CA ASP A 229 1.22 24.34 -12.58
C ASP A 229 0.56 25.68 -12.27
N GLN A 230 -0.77 25.68 -12.25
CA GLN A 230 -1.55 26.89 -12.02
C GLN A 230 -1.38 27.48 -10.60
N TRP A 231 -0.87 26.72 -9.63
CA TRP A 231 -0.75 27.13 -8.23
C TRP A 231 0.64 27.68 -7.91
N ASP A 232 1.68 27.13 -8.52
CA ASP A 232 3.07 27.55 -8.40
C ASP A 232 3.75 27.52 -9.77
N ARG A 233 3.98 28.73 -10.30
CA ARG A 233 4.63 28.96 -11.59
C ARG A 233 6.14 28.72 -11.56
N ASN A 234 6.76 28.40 -10.43
CA ASN A 234 8.17 28.03 -10.44
C ASN A 234 8.35 26.63 -11.08
N PRO A 235 9.27 26.49 -12.06
CA PRO A 235 9.54 25.19 -12.64
C PRO A 235 10.16 24.28 -11.58
N GLN A 236 9.65 23.06 -11.49
CA GLN A 236 10.25 22.04 -10.63
C GLN A 236 11.57 21.55 -11.24
N ALA A 237 12.61 21.40 -10.44
CA ALA A 237 13.82 20.72 -10.90
C ALA A 237 13.58 19.20 -10.90
N VAL A 238 13.55 18.58 -12.07
CA VAL A 238 13.32 17.14 -12.22
C VAL A 238 14.55 16.49 -12.85
N THR A 239 15.16 15.56 -12.12
CA THR A 239 16.35 14.79 -12.53
C THR A 239 16.03 13.31 -12.62
N ASP A 240 16.80 12.59 -13.42
CA ASP A 240 16.76 11.13 -13.48
C ASP A 240 17.34 10.52 -12.20
N PRO A 241 17.22 9.19 -11.99
CA PRO A 241 17.78 8.55 -10.79
C PRO A 241 19.32 8.67 -10.65
N ASN A 242 20.03 9.09 -11.70
CA ASN A 242 21.46 9.36 -11.66
C ASN A 242 21.78 10.84 -11.34
N GLY A 243 20.77 11.69 -11.19
CA GLY A 243 20.94 13.13 -10.95
C GLY A 243 21.08 13.96 -12.23
N GLU A 244 20.91 13.37 -13.41
CA GLU A 244 21.03 14.06 -14.70
C GLU A 244 19.68 14.67 -15.13
N PRO A 245 19.67 15.86 -15.78
CA PRO A 245 18.43 16.44 -16.27
C PRO A 245 17.84 15.63 -17.43
N TYR A 246 16.51 15.54 -17.49
CA TYR A 246 15.82 14.90 -18.61
C TYR A 246 15.94 15.69 -19.92
N PRO A 247 15.92 15.02 -21.09
CA PRO A 247 15.95 15.71 -22.39
C PRO A 247 14.78 16.71 -22.56
N PRO A 248 14.96 17.84 -23.27
CA PRO A 248 13.90 18.84 -23.43
C PRO A 248 12.62 18.34 -24.13
N GLN A 249 12.69 17.26 -24.91
CA GLN A 249 11.55 16.65 -25.61
C GLN A 249 10.85 15.56 -24.78
N THR A 250 11.08 15.54 -23.47
CA THR A 250 10.40 14.62 -22.54
C THR A 250 8.94 15.04 -22.38
N HIS A 251 8.01 14.08 -22.51
CA HIS A 251 6.60 14.30 -22.21
C HIS A 251 6.24 13.70 -20.85
N ILE A 252 5.04 14.00 -20.34
CA ILE A 252 4.55 13.43 -19.08
C ILE A 252 3.63 12.25 -19.37
N GLU A 253 3.88 11.14 -18.69
CA GLU A 253 2.97 10.01 -18.60
C GLU A 253 2.28 10.02 -17.23
N GLY A 254 0.94 10.07 -17.27
CA GLY A 254 0.10 10.20 -16.10
C GLY A 254 -0.71 8.94 -15.82
N PHE A 255 -0.81 8.51 -14.56
CA PHE A 255 -1.59 7.34 -14.16
C PHE A 255 -2.52 7.65 -13.00
N VAL A 256 -3.83 7.45 -13.19
CA VAL A 256 -4.82 7.55 -12.12
C VAL A 256 -4.90 6.21 -11.39
N VAL A 257 -4.43 6.19 -10.16
CA VAL A 257 -4.43 5.03 -9.27
C VAL A 257 -5.41 5.29 -8.14
N SER A 258 -6.38 4.39 -8.00
CA SER A 258 -7.34 4.37 -6.90
C SER A 258 -6.82 3.50 -5.78
N PHE A 259 -6.50 4.13 -4.66
CA PHE A 259 -6.13 3.45 -3.43
C PHE A 259 -7.39 3.05 -2.67
N LYS A 260 -7.58 1.76 -2.43
CA LYS A 260 -8.75 1.20 -1.75
C LYS A 260 -8.53 1.17 -0.25
N ALA A 261 -9.57 0.85 0.52
CA ALA A 261 -9.55 0.87 1.98
C ALA A 261 -8.36 0.14 2.60
N GLY A 262 -7.87 -0.92 1.94
CA GLY A 262 -6.73 -1.69 2.39
C GLY A 262 -5.35 -1.09 2.17
N SER A 263 -5.21 0.02 1.47
CA SER A 263 -3.92 0.72 1.30
C SER A 263 -3.64 1.76 2.38
N LYS A 264 -4.61 2.02 3.25
CA LYS A 264 -4.51 3.03 4.31
C LYS A 264 -3.44 2.63 5.33
N GLU A 265 -2.70 3.62 5.80
CA GLU A 265 -1.76 3.50 6.91
C GLU A 265 -2.52 3.42 8.24
N LYS A 266 -1.79 3.29 9.35
CA LYS A 266 -2.38 3.16 10.69
C LYS A 266 -3.26 4.36 11.08
N ASP A 267 -2.93 5.53 10.56
CA ASP A 267 -3.68 6.78 10.74
C ASP A 267 -4.96 6.87 9.88
N GLY A 268 -5.23 5.87 9.04
CA GLY A 268 -6.40 5.80 8.16
C GLY A 268 -6.27 6.60 6.86
N GLN A 269 -5.10 7.16 6.57
CA GLN A 269 -4.81 7.86 5.32
C GLN A 269 -3.96 6.97 4.41
N SER A 270 -4.18 7.04 3.10
CA SER A 270 -3.26 6.46 2.12
C SER A 270 -2.13 7.44 1.89
N ALA A 271 -0.93 7.13 2.36
CA ALA A 271 0.26 7.95 2.15
C ALA A 271 1.24 7.27 1.19
N ILE A 272 1.77 8.07 0.27
CA ILE A 272 2.71 7.61 -0.74
C ILE A 272 3.84 8.61 -0.96
N GLY A 273 5.07 8.10 -0.99
CA GLY A 273 6.25 8.83 -1.45
C GLY A 273 6.53 8.58 -2.93
N ASN A 274 7.33 9.44 -3.56
CA ASN A 274 7.70 9.29 -4.96
C ASN A 274 8.41 7.97 -5.25
N ALA A 275 9.36 7.54 -4.43
CA ALA A 275 10.10 6.29 -4.63
C ALA A 275 9.23 5.02 -4.59
N GLN A 276 8.03 5.11 -4.00
CA GLN A 276 7.11 4.00 -3.84
C GLN A 276 6.22 3.76 -5.07
N ALA A 277 6.20 4.71 -6.02
CA ALA A 277 5.58 4.54 -7.32
C ALA A 277 6.68 4.62 -8.40
N GLN A 278 6.72 3.63 -9.29
CA GLN A 278 7.80 3.52 -10.25
C GLN A 278 7.23 3.18 -11.61
N LEU A 279 7.73 3.84 -12.64
CA LEU A 279 7.34 3.54 -14.01
C LEU A 279 8.54 2.92 -14.72
N VAL A 280 8.33 1.77 -15.32
CA VAL A 280 9.32 1.12 -16.19
C VAL A 280 8.99 1.50 -17.62
N LEU A 281 9.98 2.10 -18.26
CA LEU A 281 9.95 2.48 -19.66
C LEU A 281 10.82 1.52 -20.48
N GLU A 282 10.49 1.30 -21.73
CA GLU A 282 11.25 0.50 -22.69
C GLU A 282 11.41 1.28 -24.00
N ASN A 283 12.61 1.26 -24.59
CA ASN A 283 12.86 1.83 -25.91
C ASN A 283 12.75 0.77 -27.03
N ALA A 284 12.87 1.19 -28.29
CA ALA A 284 12.80 0.27 -29.44
C ALA A 284 13.94 -0.78 -29.47
N SER A 285 15.04 -0.56 -28.75
CA SER A 285 16.17 -1.49 -28.62
C SER A 285 15.97 -2.52 -27.50
N GLY A 286 14.91 -2.39 -26.69
CA GLY A 286 14.63 -3.22 -25.51
C GLY A 286 15.40 -2.78 -24.25
N ASP A 287 16.08 -1.64 -24.30
CA ASP A 287 16.67 -1.05 -23.09
C ASP A 287 15.56 -0.46 -22.24
N GLN A 288 15.70 -0.61 -20.93
CA GLN A 288 14.72 -0.08 -20.00
C GLN A 288 15.28 0.97 -19.08
N MET A 289 14.37 1.84 -18.67
CA MET A 289 14.62 2.91 -17.73
C MET A 289 13.58 2.88 -16.63
N LEU A 290 14.05 2.98 -15.39
CA LEU A 290 13.19 3.20 -14.22
C LEU A 290 13.08 4.71 -14.00
N VAL A 291 11.85 5.22 -13.90
CA VAL A 291 11.58 6.63 -13.56
C VAL A 291 10.61 6.72 -12.38
N PHE A 292 10.72 7.82 -11.64
CA PHE A 292 9.89 8.12 -10.46
C PHE A 292 8.96 9.30 -10.76
N PRO A 293 7.81 9.42 -10.08
CA PRO A 293 6.93 10.54 -10.29
C PRO A 293 7.54 11.79 -9.67
N PHE A 294 7.43 12.92 -10.36
CA PHE A 294 7.86 14.22 -9.83
C PHE A 294 6.69 15.02 -9.26
N ALA A 295 5.45 14.68 -9.62
CA ALA A 295 4.25 15.26 -9.05
C ALA A 295 3.14 14.22 -8.90
N VAL A 296 2.18 14.55 -8.06
CA VAL A 296 0.95 13.77 -7.90
C VAL A 296 -0.24 14.71 -7.70
N SER A 297 -1.34 14.43 -8.35
CA SER A 297 -2.59 15.17 -8.17
C SER A 297 -3.60 14.35 -7.38
N SER A 298 -4.24 14.95 -6.38
CA SER A 298 -5.21 14.29 -5.51
C SER A 298 -6.27 15.28 -5.04
N GLN A 299 -7.28 14.80 -4.32
CA GLN A 299 -8.23 15.69 -3.64
C GLN A 299 -7.49 16.64 -2.68
N ALA A 300 -7.84 17.94 -2.75
CA ALA A 300 -7.15 19.01 -2.03
C ALA A 300 -7.69 19.21 -0.61
N SER A 301 -9.00 19.05 -0.44
CA SER A 301 -9.69 19.29 0.83
C SER A 301 -10.84 18.30 1.00
N PRO A 302 -11.13 17.85 2.25
CA PRO A 302 -12.29 17.00 2.51
C PRO A 302 -13.61 17.75 2.28
N GLN A 303 -13.66 19.06 2.52
CA GLN A 303 -14.88 19.88 2.34
C GLN A 303 -15.13 20.24 0.88
N ASN A 304 -14.08 20.69 0.19
CA ASN A 304 -14.14 21.09 -1.21
C ASN A 304 -13.39 20.05 -2.04
N PRO A 305 -14.08 19.18 -2.78
CA PRO A 305 -13.46 18.07 -3.50
C PRO A 305 -12.71 18.51 -4.77
N GLY A 306 -12.19 19.73 -4.78
CA GLY A 306 -11.27 20.20 -5.80
C GLY A 306 -10.02 19.32 -5.81
N VAL A 307 -9.42 19.23 -6.99
CA VAL A 307 -8.14 18.54 -7.19
C VAL A 307 -7.03 19.57 -7.03
N ALA A 308 -5.98 19.20 -6.30
CA ALA A 308 -4.73 19.95 -6.25
C ALA A 308 -3.60 19.06 -6.75
N ARG A 309 -2.57 19.71 -7.28
CA ARG A 309 -1.32 19.09 -7.69
C ARG A 309 -0.26 19.35 -6.63
N TRP A 310 0.44 18.28 -6.25
CA TRP A 310 1.50 18.29 -5.25
C TRP A 310 2.82 17.90 -5.90
N LYS A 311 3.82 18.76 -5.79
CA LYS A 311 5.18 18.51 -6.31
C LYS A 311 6.00 17.75 -5.27
N TYR A 312 6.79 16.77 -5.69
CA TYR A 312 7.85 16.19 -4.87
C TYR A 312 9.12 17.06 -4.97
N ASN A 313 9.05 18.27 -4.41
CA ASN A 313 10.09 19.29 -4.55
C ASN A 313 10.98 19.46 -3.29
N ALA A 314 10.80 18.60 -2.28
CA ALA A 314 11.62 18.56 -1.07
C ALA A 314 11.88 17.11 -0.65
N ALA A 315 12.91 16.92 0.17
CA ALA A 315 13.24 15.61 0.72
C ALA A 315 12.12 15.08 1.62
N ASP A 316 11.92 13.75 1.61
CA ASP A 316 10.96 13.06 2.48
C ASP A 316 9.52 13.61 2.40
N VAL A 317 9.12 14.08 1.21
CA VAL A 317 7.74 14.49 0.93
C VAL A 317 6.88 13.26 0.70
N PHE A 318 5.91 13.07 1.57
CA PHE A 318 4.86 12.06 1.44
C PHE A 318 3.53 12.75 1.24
N ILE A 319 2.81 12.38 0.18
CA ILE A 319 1.49 12.91 -0.09
C ILE A 319 0.45 11.93 0.48
N ALA A 320 -0.34 12.42 1.43
CA ALA A 320 -1.39 11.66 2.08
C ALA A 320 -2.76 11.99 1.49
N SER A 321 -3.65 11.00 1.46
CA SER A 321 -5.03 11.20 1.06
C SER A 321 -5.76 12.03 2.10
N VAL A 322 -6.58 12.99 1.66
CA VAL A 322 -7.45 13.75 2.56
C VAL A 322 -8.79 13.03 2.78
N GLY A 323 -9.30 13.10 4.01
CA GLY A 323 -10.64 12.59 4.32
C GLY A 323 -10.71 11.09 4.61
N GLY A 324 -11.94 10.60 4.77
CA GLY A 324 -12.25 9.25 5.26
C GLY A 324 -12.68 8.24 4.19
N ALA A 325 -12.79 8.66 2.92
CA ALA A 325 -13.35 7.84 1.84
C ALA A 325 -12.64 6.49 1.71
N SER A 326 -13.37 5.45 1.31
CA SER A 326 -12.82 4.10 1.15
C SER A 326 -11.95 3.96 -0.09
N GLU A 327 -12.18 4.82 -1.09
CA GLU A 327 -11.34 4.94 -2.27
C GLU A 327 -10.77 6.34 -2.33
N THR A 328 -9.47 6.46 -2.57
CA THR A 328 -8.77 7.73 -2.67
C THR A 328 -7.97 7.73 -3.97
N PRO A 329 -8.39 8.48 -5.00
CA PRO A 329 -7.70 8.50 -6.28
C PRO A 329 -6.51 9.46 -6.26
N PHE A 330 -5.40 9.05 -6.86
CA PHE A 330 -4.20 9.85 -7.08
C PHE A 330 -3.81 9.76 -8.56
N ALA A 331 -3.37 10.85 -9.15
CA ALA A 331 -2.80 10.88 -10.50
C ALA A 331 -1.30 11.14 -10.41
N PHE A 332 -0.47 10.12 -10.62
CA PHE A 332 0.97 10.24 -10.63
C PHE A 332 1.47 10.71 -12.00
N GLU A 333 2.40 11.66 -12.01
CA GLU A 333 3.02 12.21 -13.21
C GLU A 333 4.48 11.79 -13.30
N PHE A 334 4.83 11.08 -14.37
CA PHE A 334 6.17 10.55 -14.62
C PHE A 334 6.79 11.19 -15.87
N PRO A 335 8.12 11.41 -15.88
CA PRO A 335 8.82 11.86 -17.08
C PRO A 335 8.99 10.67 -18.03
N CYS A 336 8.68 10.86 -19.31
CA CYS A 336 8.90 9.86 -20.36
C CYS A 336 9.80 10.45 -21.45
N PRO A 337 11.11 10.09 -21.46
CA PRO A 337 12.04 10.59 -22.46
C PRO A 337 11.64 10.19 -23.89
N PRO A 338 12.08 10.95 -24.91
CA PRO A 338 11.78 10.62 -26.29
C PRO A 338 12.33 9.24 -26.68
N GLY A 339 11.53 8.46 -27.42
CA GLY A 339 11.88 7.11 -27.87
C GLY A 339 11.63 6.00 -26.84
N TYR A 340 11.23 6.34 -25.62
CA TYR A 340 10.79 5.39 -24.60
C TYR A 340 9.26 5.31 -24.53
N GLN A 341 8.74 4.14 -24.18
CA GLN A 341 7.32 3.89 -23.96
C GLN A 341 7.10 3.19 -22.62
N PRO A 342 6.01 3.51 -21.91
CA PRO A 342 5.76 2.90 -20.60
C PRO A 342 5.21 1.48 -20.75
N ILE A 343 5.82 0.52 -20.05
CA ILE A 343 5.44 -0.91 -20.11
C ILE A 343 4.83 -1.43 -18.81
N ALA A 344 5.26 -0.93 -17.65
CA ALA A 344 4.74 -1.33 -16.35
C ALA A 344 4.77 -0.18 -15.34
N LEU A 345 3.72 -0.09 -14.53
CA LEU A 345 3.66 0.77 -13.35
C LEU A 345 3.76 -0.11 -12.10
N TYR A 346 4.67 0.22 -11.19
CA TYR A 346 4.78 -0.40 -9.89
C TYR A 346 4.31 0.55 -8.80
N VAL A 347 3.49 0.05 -7.87
CA VAL A 347 3.05 0.82 -6.69
C VAL A 347 3.26 -0.06 -5.46
N LYS A 348 4.21 0.33 -4.59
CA LYS A 348 4.68 -0.47 -3.43
C LYS A 348 4.97 -1.94 -3.79
N GLY A 349 5.68 -2.12 -4.90
CA GLY A 349 6.08 -3.42 -5.45
C GLY A 349 5.02 -4.15 -6.28
N LEU A 350 3.74 -3.76 -6.24
CA LEU A 350 2.72 -4.38 -7.10
C LEU A 350 2.84 -3.88 -8.54
N ARG A 351 2.97 -4.82 -9.49
CA ARG A 351 3.05 -4.54 -10.92
C ARG A 351 1.66 -4.41 -11.54
N HIS A 352 1.44 -3.31 -12.25
CA HIS A 352 0.36 -3.11 -13.21
C HIS A 352 0.94 -3.05 -14.63
N ARG A 353 0.44 -3.94 -15.49
CA ARG A 353 0.82 -3.99 -16.90
C ARG A 353 0.08 -2.94 -17.71
N ILE A 354 0.81 -2.10 -18.44
CA ILE A 354 0.21 -0.95 -19.11
C ILE A 354 -0.52 -1.37 -20.39
N ASP A 355 -0.08 -2.45 -21.03
CA ASP A 355 -0.68 -3.04 -22.23
C ASP A 355 -2.05 -3.70 -22.00
N GLN A 356 -2.58 -3.67 -20.77
CA GLN A 356 -3.84 -4.30 -20.40
C GLN A 356 -4.91 -3.30 -19.96
N GLY A 357 -6.17 -3.58 -20.28
CA GLY A 357 -7.33 -2.86 -19.79
C GLY A 357 -7.35 -1.36 -20.12
N ALA A 358 -7.76 -0.55 -19.13
CA ALA A 358 -7.99 0.90 -19.27
C ALA A 358 -6.71 1.75 -19.42
N THR A 359 -5.52 1.14 -19.32
CA THR A 359 -4.23 1.83 -19.48
C THR A 359 -3.54 1.59 -20.81
N SER A 360 -4.07 0.67 -21.63
CA SER A 360 -3.53 0.31 -22.95
C SER A 360 -3.44 1.50 -23.89
N GLN A 361 -4.37 2.46 -23.76
CA GLN A 361 -4.37 3.73 -24.46
C GLN A 361 -4.59 4.87 -23.47
N PRO A 362 -3.94 6.04 -23.66
CA PRO A 362 -4.24 7.22 -22.88
C PRO A 362 -5.70 7.64 -23.07
N ARG A 363 -6.43 7.74 -21.96
CA ARG A 363 -7.82 8.22 -21.91
C ARG A 363 -7.91 9.71 -22.26
N ALA A 364 -6.89 10.48 -21.94
CA ALA A 364 -6.77 11.89 -22.26
C ALA A 364 -5.36 12.22 -22.74
N LYS A 365 -5.27 13.19 -23.64
CA LYS A 365 -4.02 13.77 -24.12
C LYS A 365 -4.13 15.29 -23.98
N PHE A 366 -3.24 15.87 -23.20
CA PHE A 366 -3.17 17.30 -22.95
C PHE A 366 -1.95 17.88 -23.66
N ASN A 367 -2.08 19.03 -24.31
CA ASN A 367 -0.97 19.63 -25.04
C ASN A 367 -0.08 20.50 -24.14
N SER A 368 -0.63 21.02 -23.04
CA SER A 368 0.05 21.89 -22.08
C SER A 368 -0.29 21.57 -20.62
N ALA A 369 0.47 22.17 -19.70
CA ALA A 369 0.23 22.06 -18.26
C ALA A 369 -1.13 22.65 -17.84
N GLU A 370 -1.59 23.72 -18.48
CA GLU A 370 -2.88 24.35 -18.18
C GLU A 370 -4.06 23.46 -18.61
N GLU A 371 -3.98 22.84 -19.79
CA GLU A 371 -4.99 21.88 -20.25
C GLU A 371 -5.06 20.66 -19.32
N ARG A 372 -3.90 20.17 -18.86
CA ARG A 372 -3.81 19.12 -17.84
C ARG A 372 -4.52 19.56 -16.57
N ASP A 373 -4.16 20.69 -15.99
CA ASP A 373 -4.69 21.15 -14.70
C ASP A 373 -6.22 21.34 -14.73
N ALA A 374 -6.76 21.84 -15.84
CA ALA A 374 -8.20 21.93 -16.06
C ALA A 374 -8.86 20.55 -16.24
N GLY A 375 -8.19 19.62 -16.92
CA GLY A 375 -8.69 18.28 -17.24
C GLY A 375 -8.63 17.26 -16.10
N LEU A 376 -7.79 17.46 -15.09
CA LEU A 376 -7.60 16.51 -13.98
C LEU A 376 -8.92 16.19 -13.23
N THR A 377 -9.82 17.17 -13.10
CA THR A 377 -11.13 16.95 -12.48
C THR A 377 -11.99 15.94 -13.28
N ALA A 378 -11.91 16.01 -14.62
CA ALA A 378 -12.64 15.11 -15.52
C ALA A 378 -12.11 13.66 -15.52
N LEU A 379 -10.89 13.45 -15.00
CA LEU A 379 -10.30 12.12 -14.85
C LEU A 379 -10.79 11.37 -13.60
N GLY A 380 -11.72 11.95 -12.82
CA GLY A 380 -12.34 11.30 -11.67
C GLY A 380 -11.57 11.48 -10.36
N LEU A 381 -10.67 12.46 -10.27
CA LEU A 381 -9.92 12.78 -9.05
C LEU A 381 -10.75 13.57 -8.02
N GLY A 382 -11.86 14.21 -8.44
CA GLY A 382 -12.62 15.16 -7.62
C GLY A 382 -13.84 14.58 -6.88
N GLY A 383 -13.92 13.28 -6.61
CA GLY A 383 -15.07 12.63 -5.94
C GLY A 383 -16.37 12.62 -6.75
N GLN A 384 -16.61 13.62 -7.60
CA GLN A 384 -17.59 13.64 -8.66
C GLN A 384 -17.10 12.81 -9.84
N LEU A 385 -17.05 11.50 -9.67
CA LEU A 385 -17.48 10.66 -10.78
C LEU A 385 -18.97 10.94 -10.93
N ALA A 386 -19.30 11.99 -11.69
CA ALA A 386 -20.52 11.98 -12.46
C ALA A 386 -20.54 10.59 -13.10
N SER A 387 -21.51 9.78 -12.71
CA SER A 387 -21.78 8.47 -13.28
C SER A 387 -22.22 8.65 -14.72
N THR A 388 -21.37 9.22 -15.57
CA THR A 388 -21.52 9.31 -17.00
C THR A 388 -21.30 7.91 -17.57
N GLY A 389 -22.30 7.07 -17.35
CA GLY A 389 -22.84 6.15 -18.33
C GLY A 389 -22.09 4.85 -18.64
N THR A 390 -20.79 4.70 -18.42
CA THR A 390 -20.10 3.59 -19.15
C THR A 390 -19.03 2.81 -18.39
N SER A 391 -18.74 3.07 -17.11
CA SER A 391 -17.78 2.24 -16.37
C SER A 391 -18.06 2.16 -14.88
N ALA A 392 -19.34 2.06 -14.48
CA ALA A 392 -19.60 1.25 -13.29
C ALA A 392 -19.21 -0.18 -13.67
N THR A 393 -18.44 -0.86 -12.82
CA THR A 393 -18.26 -2.31 -12.90
C THR A 393 -19.64 -2.93 -13.19
N PRO A 394 -19.83 -3.64 -14.32
CA PRO A 394 -21.14 -4.14 -14.70
C PRO A 394 -21.62 -5.09 -13.60
N GLY A 395 -22.58 -4.64 -12.77
CA GLY A 395 -23.17 -5.51 -11.76
C GLY A 395 -23.85 -4.87 -10.54
N THR A 396 -23.54 -3.63 -10.13
CA THR A 396 -24.14 -3.10 -8.87
C THR A 396 -24.95 -1.84 -9.10
N THR A 397 -26.07 -1.97 -9.82
CA THR A 397 -27.18 -1.02 -9.66
C THR A 397 -27.56 -1.00 -8.18
N ILE A 398 -27.56 0.17 -7.55
CA ILE A 398 -27.94 0.28 -6.14
C ILE A 398 -29.43 -0.05 -6.05
N ASP A 399 -29.76 -1.16 -5.38
CA ASP A 399 -31.15 -1.57 -5.17
C ASP A 399 -31.76 -0.74 -4.03
N ALA A 400 -32.63 0.19 -4.41
CA ALA A 400 -33.40 1.02 -3.48
C ALA A 400 -34.74 0.38 -3.07
N SER A 401 -34.98 -0.90 -3.40
CA SER A 401 -36.21 -1.59 -3.00
C SER A 401 -36.24 -1.88 -1.48
N GLY A 402 -37.32 -1.45 -0.83
CA GLY A 402 -37.50 -1.64 0.62
C GLY A 402 -36.63 -0.74 1.50
N VAL A 403 -36.16 0.39 0.97
CA VAL A 403 -35.42 1.42 1.71
C VAL A 403 -36.29 2.00 2.83
N ILE A 404 -35.71 2.07 4.03
CA ILE A 404 -36.33 2.72 5.18
C ILE A 404 -35.84 4.17 5.20
N GLN A 405 -36.78 5.11 5.05
CA GLN A 405 -36.48 6.54 5.17
C GLN A 405 -36.31 6.91 6.65
N ILE A 406 -35.16 7.49 7.01
CA ILE A 406 -34.88 8.01 8.34
C ILE A 406 -34.87 9.53 8.28
N GLY A 407 -35.82 10.15 8.97
CA GLY A 407 -36.00 11.60 9.04
C GLY A 407 -37.46 11.99 8.83
N ASP A 408 -37.77 13.26 9.07
CA ASP A 408 -39.11 13.83 8.90
C ASP A 408 -39.21 14.72 7.64
N GLY A 409 -38.19 14.70 6.79
CA GLY A 409 -38.08 15.53 5.58
C GLY A 409 -37.90 17.02 5.88
N ARG A 410 -37.76 17.44 7.14
CA ARG A 410 -37.51 18.84 7.49
C ARG A 410 -36.04 19.19 7.27
N PRO A 411 -35.70 20.43 6.89
CA PRO A 411 -34.32 20.84 6.69
C PRO A 411 -33.41 20.50 7.88
N TYR A 412 -32.18 20.07 7.58
CA TYR A 412 -31.21 19.68 8.60
C TYR A 412 -30.88 20.87 9.50
N VAL A 413 -30.87 20.63 10.83
CA VAL A 413 -30.41 21.58 11.83
C VAL A 413 -29.00 21.17 12.25
N SER A 414 -28.02 22.06 12.07
CA SER A 414 -26.61 21.77 12.41
C SER A 414 -26.47 21.24 13.84
N GLY A 415 -25.69 20.16 13.98
CA GLY A 415 -25.46 19.46 15.24
C GLY A 415 -26.51 18.41 15.63
N ARG A 416 -27.65 18.32 14.93
CA ARG A 416 -28.69 17.30 15.23
C ARG A 416 -28.54 16.09 14.30
N LEU A 417 -27.88 15.04 14.79
CA LEU A 417 -27.78 13.78 14.06
C LEU A 417 -29.05 12.91 14.19
N PRO A 418 -29.31 12.00 13.22
CA PRO A 418 -30.40 11.04 13.32
C PRO A 418 -30.28 10.14 14.56
N GLU A 419 -31.41 9.61 15.04
CA GLU A 419 -31.45 8.65 16.15
C GLU A 419 -30.58 7.42 15.84
N GLY A 420 -29.78 6.98 16.82
CA GLY A 420 -28.84 5.87 16.65
C GLY A 420 -27.50 6.26 15.99
N ILE A 421 -27.31 7.52 15.59
CA ILE A 421 -26.05 8.03 15.03
C ILE A 421 -25.47 9.10 15.96
N GLN A 422 -24.18 8.99 16.27
CA GLN A 422 -23.46 9.96 17.08
C GLN A 422 -22.12 10.31 16.42
N ALA A 423 -21.77 11.59 16.41
CA ALA A 423 -20.44 12.06 16.02
C ALA A 423 -19.63 12.30 17.30
N THR A 424 -18.96 11.26 17.80
CA THR A 424 -18.13 11.35 19.01
C THR A 424 -16.88 10.48 18.90
N LEU A 425 -15.79 10.95 19.50
CA LEU A 425 -14.53 10.22 19.66
C LEU A 425 -14.56 9.29 20.87
N ARG A 426 -15.51 9.47 21.79
CA ARG A 426 -15.59 8.68 23.03
C ARG A 426 -16.14 7.30 22.77
N LEU A 427 -15.68 6.30 23.53
CA LEU A 427 -16.30 4.97 23.56
C LEU A 427 -17.81 5.09 23.83
N PRO A 428 -18.64 4.28 23.15
CA PRO A 428 -20.09 4.32 23.35
C PRO A 428 -20.47 3.86 24.75
N TRP A 429 -21.69 4.20 25.15
CA TRP A 429 -22.29 3.81 26.43
C TRP A 429 -21.53 4.29 27.67
N ASN A 430 -20.67 5.30 27.52
CA ASN A 430 -19.80 5.84 28.56
C ASN A 430 -18.90 4.78 29.20
N VAL A 431 -18.52 3.74 28.45
CA VAL A 431 -17.54 2.75 28.91
C VAL A 431 -16.17 3.41 28.94
N THR A 432 -15.43 3.20 30.03
CA THR A 432 -14.03 3.61 30.17
C THR A 432 -13.18 2.37 30.32
N LEU A 433 -12.14 2.24 29.50
CA LEU A 433 -11.14 1.19 29.68
C LEU A 433 -10.00 1.71 30.56
N GLN A 434 -9.38 0.83 31.34
CA GLN A 434 -8.22 1.16 32.16
C GLN A 434 -6.92 0.79 31.42
N LYS A 435 -5.91 1.66 31.48
CA LYS A 435 -4.54 1.37 30.98
C LYS A 435 -4.02 0.09 31.65
N GLY A 436 -3.53 -0.86 30.85
CA GLY A 436 -3.15 -2.21 31.29
C GLY A 436 -4.24 -3.29 31.11
N GLN A 437 -5.52 -2.91 31.01
CA GLN A 437 -6.63 -3.82 30.69
C GLN A 437 -7.13 -3.68 29.24
N HIS A 438 -6.51 -2.80 28.45
CA HIS A 438 -6.91 -2.48 27.08
C HIS A 438 -6.58 -3.58 26.05
N GLY A 439 -6.17 -4.78 26.46
CA GLY A 439 -5.79 -5.87 25.56
C GLY A 439 -4.71 -5.46 24.55
N GLN A 440 -4.94 -5.76 23.28
CA GLN A 440 -4.02 -5.47 22.17
C GLN A 440 -4.31 -4.11 21.49
N LEU A 441 -4.96 -3.17 22.18
CA LEU A 441 -5.10 -1.80 21.68
C LEU A 441 -3.77 -1.07 21.75
N ASP A 442 -3.40 -0.46 20.63
CA ASP A 442 -2.28 0.46 20.49
C ASP A 442 -2.75 1.83 20.99
N LEU A 443 -2.08 2.34 22.01
CA LEU A 443 -2.44 3.58 22.68
C LEU A 443 -1.37 4.63 22.43
N SER A 444 -1.82 5.83 22.09
CA SER A 444 -0.99 7.03 22.14
C SER A 444 -1.36 7.85 23.37
N GLU A 445 -0.36 8.41 24.04
CA GLU A 445 -0.57 9.31 25.16
C GLU A 445 -0.48 10.75 24.66
N GLU A 446 -1.62 11.45 24.65
CA GLU A 446 -1.70 12.85 24.27
C GLU A 446 -2.39 13.62 25.40
N ASN A 447 -1.76 14.69 25.89
CA ASN A 447 -2.31 15.56 26.94
C ASN A 447 -2.76 14.79 28.21
N ASN A 448 -1.99 13.79 28.66
CA ASN A 448 -2.32 12.94 29.81
C ASN A 448 -3.66 12.17 29.64
N THR A 449 -4.05 11.90 28.40
CA THR A 449 -5.17 11.03 28.05
C THR A 449 -4.68 9.95 27.11
N ASN A 450 -5.11 8.70 27.34
CA ASN A 450 -4.77 7.61 26.46
C ASN A 450 -5.81 7.53 25.35
N ILE A 451 -5.33 7.57 24.11
CA ILE A 451 -6.13 7.59 22.90
C ILE A 451 -5.92 6.28 22.16
N ILE A 452 -7.00 5.64 21.73
CA ILE A 452 -6.98 4.41 20.93
C ILE A 452 -6.57 4.78 19.51
N MET A 453 -5.37 4.34 19.11
CA MET A 453 -4.84 4.52 17.76
C MET A 453 -5.37 3.43 16.83
N GLN A 454 -5.28 2.18 17.29
CA GLN A 454 -5.72 1.00 16.56
C GLN A 454 -5.74 -0.24 17.48
N GLY A 455 -6.17 -1.39 16.97
CA GLY A 455 -6.07 -2.70 17.62
C GLY A 455 -7.42 -3.33 17.94
N THR A 456 -7.38 -4.40 18.73
CA THR A 456 -8.58 -5.11 19.21
C THR A 456 -8.42 -5.46 20.69
N ALA A 457 -9.49 -5.27 21.46
CA ALA A 457 -9.59 -5.76 22.82
C ALA A 457 -10.87 -6.54 23.02
N GLU A 458 -10.78 -7.59 23.83
CA GLU A 458 -11.89 -8.38 24.30
C GLU A 458 -11.74 -8.49 25.82
N ILE A 459 -12.71 -7.97 26.56
CA ILE A 459 -12.65 -7.78 28.01
C ILE A 459 -13.95 -8.31 28.60
N TYR A 460 -13.90 -9.02 29.73
CA TYR A 460 -15.12 -9.46 30.38
C TYR A 460 -15.83 -8.26 31.03
N VAL A 461 -17.16 -8.20 30.92
CA VAL A 461 -17.96 -7.10 31.49
C VAL A 461 -17.77 -7.00 33.01
N SER A 462 -17.47 -8.11 33.70
CA SER A 462 -17.14 -8.13 35.12
C SER A 462 -15.82 -7.43 35.48
N GLU A 463 -14.90 -7.32 34.52
CA GLU A 463 -13.58 -6.69 34.69
C GLU A 463 -13.59 -5.20 34.33
N LEU A 464 -14.65 -4.72 33.67
CA LEU A 464 -14.78 -3.30 33.37
C LEU A 464 -14.85 -2.49 34.67
N PRO A 465 -14.09 -1.38 34.77
CA PRO A 465 -14.06 -0.58 35.98
C PRO A 465 -15.44 0.03 36.26
N LYS A 466 -15.98 -0.26 37.45
CA LYS A 466 -17.25 0.29 37.92
C LYS A 466 -17.13 1.73 38.45
N ALA A 467 -15.91 2.17 38.76
CA ALA A 467 -15.61 3.47 39.36
C ALA A 467 -14.69 4.30 38.45
N LEU A 468 -14.76 5.61 38.65
CA LEU A 468 -13.90 6.59 37.98
C LEU A 468 -12.42 6.32 38.32
N THR A 469 -11.70 5.73 37.38
CA THR A 469 -10.23 5.59 37.43
C THR A 469 -9.55 6.96 37.34
N GLU A 470 -8.30 7.08 37.78
CA GLU A 470 -7.52 8.32 37.60
C GLU A 470 -7.46 8.72 36.12
N ARG A 471 -7.53 10.03 35.81
CA ARG A 471 -7.63 10.54 34.42
C ARG A 471 -6.54 9.98 33.50
N GLY A 472 -5.30 9.89 33.99
CA GLY A 472 -4.16 9.35 33.22
C GLY A 472 -4.22 7.84 32.94
N LEU A 473 -5.12 7.09 33.61
CA LEU A 473 -5.33 5.66 33.36
C LEU A 473 -6.56 5.39 32.49
N ARG A 474 -7.34 6.42 32.15
CA ARG A 474 -8.53 6.27 31.30
C ARG A 474 -8.14 6.15 29.85
N VAL A 475 -8.75 5.19 29.18
CA VAL A 475 -8.74 5.01 27.73
C VAL A 475 -10.20 5.13 27.30
N GLU A 476 -10.57 6.30 26.79
CA GLU A 476 -11.96 6.61 26.43
C GLU A 476 -12.11 7.15 25.01
N ASN A 477 -11.06 7.71 24.40
CA ASN A 477 -11.15 8.38 23.10
C ASN A 477 -10.45 7.58 22.00
N PHE A 478 -11.02 7.60 20.80
CA PHE A 478 -10.35 7.21 19.57
C PHE A 478 -9.52 8.37 19.02
N ILE A 479 -8.49 8.07 18.22
CA ILE A 479 -7.75 9.10 17.51
C ILE A 479 -8.67 9.91 16.59
N ALA A 480 -8.50 11.23 16.65
CA ALA A 480 -9.14 12.18 15.77
C ALA A 480 -8.15 12.67 14.72
N ASP A 481 -8.64 12.91 13.50
CA ASP A 481 -7.91 13.68 12.50
C ASP A 481 -8.75 14.92 12.17
N SER A 482 -8.08 16.05 12.03
CA SER A 482 -8.66 17.32 11.55
C SER A 482 -9.46 17.20 10.25
N THR A 483 -9.17 16.20 9.40
CA THR A 483 -9.83 16.02 8.10
C THR A 483 -11.03 15.06 8.15
N THR A 484 -11.25 14.36 9.27
CA THR A 484 -12.30 13.34 9.39
C THR A 484 -13.14 13.49 10.65
N VAL A 485 -14.37 13.01 10.59
CA VAL A 485 -15.30 12.90 11.72
C VAL A 485 -15.56 11.42 11.97
N LEU A 486 -15.36 10.99 13.22
CA LEU A 486 -15.72 9.65 13.65
C LEU A 486 -17.22 9.59 13.94
N ILE A 487 -17.90 8.74 13.17
CA ILE A 487 -19.33 8.46 13.28
C ILE A 487 -19.53 7.10 13.92
N GLN A 488 -20.37 7.08 14.94
CA GLN A 488 -20.80 5.90 15.66
C GLN A 488 -22.25 5.61 15.29
N MET A 489 -22.48 4.46 14.65
CA MET A 489 -23.81 4.03 14.25
C MET A 489 -24.23 2.79 15.03
N GLU A 490 -25.27 2.90 15.84
CA GLU A 490 -25.80 1.80 16.63
C GLU A 490 -26.60 0.84 15.74
N VAL A 491 -26.15 -0.41 15.64
CA VAL A 491 -26.73 -1.42 14.76
C VAL A 491 -27.28 -2.64 15.53
N GLY A 492 -27.44 -2.50 16.85
CA GLY A 492 -27.95 -3.54 17.74
C GLY A 492 -29.43 -3.90 17.50
N PRO A 493 -29.96 -4.94 18.17
CA PRO A 493 -31.36 -5.38 18.05
C PRO A 493 -32.38 -4.32 18.46
N SER A 494 -32.04 -3.44 19.41
CA SER A 494 -32.89 -2.37 19.92
C SER A 494 -32.89 -1.11 19.05
N SER A 495 -31.95 -0.97 18.12
CA SER A 495 -31.80 0.24 17.31
C SER A 495 -32.73 0.23 16.10
N ARG A 496 -33.20 1.41 15.68
CA ARG A 496 -33.91 1.58 14.40
C ARG A 496 -33.02 1.23 13.20
N THR A 497 -31.71 1.39 13.36
CA THR A 497 -30.68 1.03 12.37
C THR A 497 -30.18 -0.43 12.53
N SER A 498 -31.01 -1.32 13.07
CA SER A 498 -30.64 -2.72 13.33
C SER A 498 -30.24 -3.50 12.08
N LEU A 499 -29.09 -4.18 12.14
CA LEU A 499 -28.67 -5.15 11.12
C LEU A 499 -29.48 -6.45 11.13
N LEU A 500 -30.39 -6.64 12.09
CA LEU A 500 -31.23 -7.82 12.19
C LEU A 500 -32.59 -7.67 11.49
N GLY A 501 -32.88 -6.52 10.87
CA GLY A 501 -34.15 -6.27 10.18
C GLY A 501 -34.36 -7.16 8.95
N GLY A 502 -35.62 -7.44 8.59
CA GLY A 502 -35.96 -8.30 7.43
C GLY A 502 -35.37 -7.80 6.11
N ALA A 503 -35.27 -6.48 5.93
CA ALA A 503 -34.62 -5.86 4.77
C ALA A 503 -33.12 -6.21 4.65
N VAL A 504 -32.45 -6.43 5.79
CA VAL A 504 -31.01 -6.73 5.90
C VAL A 504 -30.72 -8.22 5.67
N THR A 505 -31.66 -9.11 6.03
CA THR A 505 -31.54 -10.56 5.81
C THR A 505 -31.58 -10.92 4.33
N ALA A 506 -32.26 -10.10 3.50
CA ALA A 506 -32.31 -10.25 2.05
C ALA A 506 -31.05 -9.74 1.33
N ALA A 507 -30.25 -8.89 1.97
CA ALA A 507 -29.01 -8.37 1.41
C ALA A 507 -27.86 -9.36 1.59
N GLU A 508 -27.01 -9.49 0.57
CA GLU A 508 -25.88 -10.43 0.55
C GLU A 508 -25.05 -10.34 1.85
N ASN A 509 -24.93 -11.47 2.55
CA ASN A 509 -24.22 -11.54 3.83
C ASN A 509 -22.69 -11.43 3.70
N ILE A 510 -22.16 -11.26 2.49
CA ILE A 510 -20.71 -11.23 2.24
C ILE A 510 -20.18 -9.80 2.34
N LEU A 511 -20.91 -8.82 1.82
CA LEU A 511 -20.43 -7.44 1.69
C LEU A 511 -20.61 -6.65 3.01
N PRO A 512 -19.67 -5.74 3.33
CA PRO A 512 -19.73 -4.95 4.54
C PRO A 512 -20.81 -3.85 4.45
N PRO A 513 -21.30 -3.37 5.60
CA PRO A 513 -22.12 -2.16 5.63
C PRO A 513 -21.26 -0.94 5.28
N MET A 514 -21.83 0.07 4.64
CA MET A 514 -21.12 1.28 4.19
C MET A 514 -22.01 2.51 4.33
N LEU A 515 -21.42 3.65 4.69
CA LEU A 515 -22.09 4.95 4.51
C LEU A 515 -21.77 5.48 3.11
N VAL A 516 -22.72 6.21 2.52
CA VAL A 516 -22.52 6.89 1.24
C VAL A 516 -22.94 8.34 1.38
N ASP A 517 -22.06 9.26 0.97
CA ASP A 517 -22.37 10.69 0.98
C ASP A 517 -23.12 11.16 -0.27
N THR A 518 -23.50 12.43 -0.31
CA THR A 518 -24.20 13.04 -1.45
C THR A 518 -23.37 13.11 -2.73
N GLN A 519 -22.05 12.96 -2.65
CA GLN A 519 -21.15 12.90 -3.81
C GLN A 519 -20.93 11.47 -4.31
N GLY A 520 -21.41 10.47 -3.57
CA GLY A 520 -21.25 9.05 -3.88
C GLY A 520 -20.00 8.42 -3.28
N ASP A 521 -19.21 9.16 -2.48
CA ASP A 521 -18.07 8.57 -1.78
C ASP A 521 -18.60 7.57 -0.74
N GLN A 522 -17.97 6.41 -0.68
CA GLN A 522 -18.36 5.33 0.21
C GLN A 522 -17.40 5.23 1.39
N TYR A 523 -17.92 4.96 2.59
CA TYR A 523 -17.16 4.87 3.82
C TYR A 523 -17.39 3.51 4.49
N GLN A 524 -16.35 2.68 4.54
CA GLN A 524 -16.34 1.42 5.27
C GLN A 524 -16.14 1.65 6.77
N PRO A 525 -16.67 0.77 7.62
CA PRO A 525 -16.46 0.89 9.06
C PRO A 525 -15.02 0.53 9.38
N VAL A 526 -14.33 1.44 10.04
CA VAL A 526 -12.95 1.26 10.52
C VAL A 526 -12.90 0.39 11.77
N GLY A 527 -14.05 0.07 12.37
CA GLY A 527 -14.12 -0.67 13.61
C GLY A 527 -15.54 -0.92 14.09
N PHE A 528 -15.63 -1.57 15.25
CA PHE A 528 -16.88 -1.74 15.97
C PHE A 528 -16.63 -1.75 17.49
N VAL A 529 -17.67 -1.43 18.25
CA VAL A 529 -17.76 -1.67 19.68
C VAL A 529 -18.96 -2.57 19.91
N TYR A 530 -18.74 -3.67 20.60
CA TYR A 530 -19.72 -4.70 20.87
C TYR A 530 -19.78 -4.96 22.37
N GLN A 531 -20.98 -5.14 22.90
CA GLN A 531 -21.19 -5.52 24.29
C GLN A 531 -22.32 -6.53 24.36
N ASP A 532 -22.12 -7.60 25.12
CA ASP A 532 -23.18 -8.49 25.60
C ASP A 532 -23.15 -8.59 27.13
N GLU A 533 -23.80 -9.60 27.70
CA GLU A 533 -23.82 -9.81 29.17
C GLU A 533 -22.46 -10.20 29.75
N THR A 534 -21.59 -10.76 28.92
CA THR A 534 -20.34 -11.41 29.34
C THR A 534 -19.11 -10.68 28.86
N VAL A 535 -19.14 -10.12 27.64
CA VAL A 535 -17.97 -9.63 26.93
C VAL A 535 -18.23 -8.22 26.37
N PHE A 536 -17.24 -7.36 26.53
CA PHE A 536 -17.07 -6.09 25.85
C PHE A 536 -15.91 -6.23 24.86
N LYS A 537 -16.18 -6.00 23.59
CA LYS A 537 -15.21 -6.11 22.51
C LYS A 537 -15.13 -4.81 21.73
N VAL A 538 -13.92 -4.30 21.55
CA VAL A 538 -13.65 -3.14 20.71
C VAL A 538 -12.63 -3.52 19.66
N ARG A 539 -12.92 -3.22 18.40
CA ARG A 539 -11.98 -3.25 17.29
C ARG A 539 -11.95 -1.87 16.67
N PHE A 540 -10.77 -1.31 16.50
CA PHE A 540 -10.58 -0.05 15.79
C PHE A 540 -9.31 -0.17 14.95
N SER A 541 -9.44 -0.13 13.63
CA SER A 541 -8.32 -0.33 12.70
C SER A 541 -8.55 0.50 11.44
N PRO A 542 -8.26 1.82 11.47
CA PRO A 542 -8.43 2.70 10.31
C PRO A 542 -7.70 2.23 9.05
N GLY A 543 -6.54 1.60 9.20
CA GLY A 543 -5.74 1.03 8.10
C GLY A 543 -6.20 -0.35 7.58
N ASP A 544 -7.10 -1.02 8.29
CA ASP A 544 -7.75 -2.25 7.81
C ASP A 544 -9.24 -2.25 8.15
N PRO A 545 -10.04 -1.46 7.40
CA PRO A 545 -11.48 -1.38 7.58
C PRO A 545 -12.15 -2.75 7.40
N ILE A 546 -13.36 -2.88 7.94
CA ILE A 546 -14.13 -4.11 7.89
C ILE A 546 -14.60 -4.36 6.46
N ARG A 547 -14.07 -5.41 5.83
CA ARG A 547 -14.35 -5.75 4.42
C ARG A 547 -15.41 -6.82 4.23
N SER A 548 -15.87 -7.45 5.31
CA SER A 548 -16.96 -8.45 5.25
C SER A 548 -17.69 -8.56 6.58
N MET A 549 -18.93 -9.03 6.53
CA MET A 549 -19.74 -9.29 7.74
C MET A 549 -19.12 -10.37 8.63
N SER A 550 -18.33 -11.29 8.09
CA SER A 550 -17.65 -12.35 8.86
C SER A 550 -16.67 -11.82 9.90
N GLN A 551 -16.23 -10.56 9.73
CA GLN A 551 -15.34 -9.89 10.67
C GLN A 551 -16.08 -9.18 11.82
N LEU A 552 -17.41 -9.12 11.76
CA LEU A 552 -18.25 -8.55 12.80
C LEU A 552 -18.70 -9.66 13.78
N PRO A 553 -18.92 -9.33 15.06
CA PRO A 553 -19.58 -10.24 16.00
C PRO A 553 -20.98 -10.61 15.49
N SER A 554 -21.38 -11.87 15.70
CA SER A 554 -22.71 -12.32 15.33
C SER A 554 -23.76 -11.74 16.30
N LEU A 555 -24.75 -11.05 15.73
CA LEU A 555 -25.92 -10.58 16.46
C LEU A 555 -27.04 -11.62 16.39
N SER A 556 -27.72 -11.85 17.51
CA SER A 556 -28.84 -12.79 17.62
C SER A 556 -30.07 -12.10 18.17
N ARG A 557 -31.22 -12.33 17.53
CA ARG A 557 -32.52 -11.84 18.03
C ARG A 557 -32.89 -12.44 19.39
N SER A 558 -32.35 -13.60 19.74
CA SER A 558 -32.61 -14.27 21.02
C SER A 558 -31.83 -13.67 22.20
N ARG A 559 -30.87 -12.77 21.95
CA ARG A 559 -30.06 -12.11 22.98
C ARG A 559 -30.28 -10.59 22.95
N PRO A 560 -31.37 -10.07 23.55
CA PRO A 560 -31.74 -8.66 23.45
C PRO A 560 -30.76 -7.71 24.13
N THR A 561 -29.90 -8.22 25.00
CA THR A 561 -28.85 -7.48 25.72
C THR A 561 -27.64 -7.15 24.85
N GLN A 562 -27.53 -7.73 23.65
CA GLN A 562 -26.44 -7.43 22.73
C GLN A 562 -26.56 -6.01 22.18
N LYS A 563 -25.46 -5.26 22.24
CA LYS A 563 -25.34 -3.94 21.63
C LYS A 563 -24.14 -3.92 20.71
N MET A 564 -24.27 -3.23 19.58
CA MET A 564 -23.17 -3.06 18.63
C MET A 564 -23.23 -1.68 18.01
N VAL A 565 -22.08 -1.03 17.96
CA VAL A 565 -21.85 0.26 17.31
C VAL A 565 -20.79 0.07 16.24
N LEU A 566 -21.08 0.43 15.01
CA LEU A 566 -20.09 0.51 13.94
C LEU A 566 -19.42 1.89 13.96
N LEU A 567 -18.11 1.89 13.76
CA LEU A 567 -17.28 3.09 13.75
C LEU A 567 -16.90 3.41 12.30
N PHE A 568 -17.27 4.59 11.81
CA PHE A 568 -16.94 5.08 10.47
C PHE A 568 -16.08 6.34 10.59
N ARG A 569 -15.05 6.47 9.76
CA ARG A 569 -14.34 7.74 9.58
C ARG A 569 -14.82 8.38 8.29
N VAL A 570 -15.55 9.47 8.42
CA VAL A 570 -16.14 10.20 7.28
C VAL A 570 -15.38 11.50 7.08
N SER A 571 -15.22 11.94 5.84
CA SER A 571 -14.56 13.22 5.55
C SER A 571 -15.34 14.39 6.16
N LEU A 572 -14.61 15.33 6.77
CA LEU A 572 -15.19 16.55 7.34
C LEU A 572 -15.85 17.40 6.24
N GLY A 573 -17.04 17.93 6.52
CA GLY A 573 -17.85 18.75 5.62
C GLY A 573 -18.80 17.99 4.70
N ARG A 574 -18.75 16.65 4.69
CA ARG A 574 -19.62 15.81 3.85
C ARG A 574 -21.03 15.68 4.42
N GLU A 575 -21.97 15.41 3.53
CA GLU A 575 -23.36 15.12 3.85
C GLU A 575 -23.66 13.65 3.61
N ILE A 576 -23.99 12.91 4.67
CA ILE A 576 -24.29 11.49 4.54
C ILE A 576 -25.74 11.31 4.13
N LYS A 577 -25.94 10.59 3.01
CA LYS A 577 -27.26 10.35 2.43
C LYS A 577 -27.74 8.93 2.65
N MET A 578 -26.89 7.92 2.50
CA MET A 578 -27.34 6.52 2.53
C MET A 578 -26.50 5.66 3.47
N PHE A 579 -27.12 4.62 3.99
CA PHE A 579 -26.46 3.46 4.59
C PHE A 579 -26.79 2.22 3.77
N ASN A 580 -25.76 1.65 3.17
CA ASN A 580 -25.86 0.51 2.26
C ASN A 580 -25.30 -0.75 2.92
N LYS A 581 -25.80 -1.91 2.51
CA LYS A 581 -25.17 -3.21 2.75
C LYS A 581 -24.97 -3.88 1.39
N GLY A 582 -23.72 -3.91 0.93
CA GLY A 582 -23.42 -4.29 -0.45
C GLY A 582 -24.07 -3.34 -1.46
N SER A 583 -24.74 -3.89 -2.45
CA SER A 583 -25.47 -3.12 -3.47
C SER A 583 -26.84 -2.61 -3.02
N LYS A 584 -27.32 -2.98 -1.83
CA LYS A 584 -28.66 -2.60 -1.36
C LYS A 584 -28.62 -1.42 -0.39
N THR A 585 -29.45 -0.41 -0.64
CA THR A 585 -29.67 0.67 0.33
C THR A 585 -30.62 0.19 1.42
N ILE A 586 -30.20 0.28 2.68
CA ILE A 586 -31.03 -0.10 3.83
C ILE A 586 -31.72 1.15 4.39
N TYR A 587 -30.95 2.22 4.60
CA TYR A 587 -31.46 3.49 5.09
C TYR A 587 -31.12 4.63 4.14
N ASP A 588 -32.09 5.51 3.92
CA ASP A 588 -31.92 6.78 3.23
C ASP A 588 -32.23 7.90 4.23
N PHE A 589 -31.27 8.78 4.43
CA PHE A 589 -31.34 9.88 5.39
C PHE A 589 -31.94 11.09 4.68
N ASN A 590 -33.16 11.47 5.09
CA ASN A 590 -33.89 12.57 4.47
C ASN A 590 -34.35 13.59 5.54
N PRO A 591 -33.65 14.73 5.67
CA PRO A 591 -32.56 15.20 4.82
C PRO A 591 -31.22 14.49 5.12
N PRO A 592 -30.25 14.54 4.19
CA PRO A 592 -28.87 14.16 4.47
C PRO A 592 -28.32 14.98 5.65
N PHE A 593 -27.56 14.34 6.54
CA PHE A 593 -26.99 15.03 7.69
C PHE A 593 -25.55 15.46 7.39
N LYS A 594 -25.24 16.71 7.72
CA LYS A 594 -23.94 17.33 7.45
C LYS A 594 -22.97 17.16 8.62
N LEU A 595 -21.72 16.83 8.29
CA LEU A 595 -20.63 16.67 9.25
C LEU A 595 -19.71 17.89 9.26
N ASP A 596 -20.18 19.01 9.82
CA ASP A 596 -19.49 20.30 9.83
C ASP A 596 -18.69 20.58 11.10
N VAL A 597 -18.82 19.74 12.14
CA VAL A 597 -18.14 19.94 13.43
C VAL A 597 -16.83 19.17 13.48
N VAL A 598 -15.72 19.90 13.62
CA VAL A 598 -14.39 19.30 13.88
C VAL A 598 -14.40 18.63 15.24
N GLN A 599 -14.08 17.34 15.27
CA GLN A 599 -13.89 16.61 16.52
C GLN A 599 -12.45 16.84 16.99
N GLN A 600 -12.30 17.53 18.12
CA GLN A 600 -11.01 17.68 18.78
C GLN A 600 -11.06 16.92 20.10
N ASN A 601 -9.97 16.20 20.40
CA ASN A 601 -9.72 15.74 21.75
C ASN A 601 -9.60 16.99 22.63
N ARG A 602 -10.60 17.21 23.50
CA ARG A 602 -10.60 18.37 24.41
C ARG A 602 -9.34 18.32 25.26
N ARG A 603 -8.51 19.35 25.13
CA ARG A 603 -7.31 19.57 25.96
C ARG A 603 -7.68 19.70 27.43
#